data_AF-A0AAN6U1P8-F1
#
_entry.id   AF-A0AAN6U1P8-F1
#
_cell.length_a   1.000
_cell.length_b   1.000
_cell.length_c   1.000
_cell.angle_alpha   90.00
_cell.angle_beta   90.00
_cell.angle_gamma   90.00
#
_symmetry.space_group_name_H-M   'P 1'
#
loop_
_entity.id
_entity.type
_entity.pdbx_description
1 polymer ?
#
loop_
_entity_poly.entity_id
_entity_poly.type
_entity_poly.pdbx_seq_one_letter_code
_entity_poly.pdbx_strand_id
1 'polypeptide(L)'
;MSAPAKESKKLETKLGPTDTSDMSKLSPSLKALINAPFARPGQTPAPQHIRDVYTRIAREARERKYGDRPWVTLSAAATFTLNSPASLLILHDLASSSSSKQSTVGSSTTTSKTTTLTALSTAELIREIGLKCISFNGIPRTINCLGAFRAGLAQHAWSSQLSTTPTRALTPENLSGVAHRGRALWKSIYTPLDEKLEARLADSHPDLPVHILGSHYGPLLADPPFPPPSSSSLEGGKQDTEGRRRGGGLASVGRNLTSVVAIACLRAQTGVGPQVLSHVFGLRKGVEQGLHWEEFGGEAEDGKEEAEGVERLAGDEGCEWLLRSVDAIAEAIGVGFARWEGDHGEREGVKAKL
;
A
#
# COMPACT_ATOMS: atom_id res chain seq x y z
N MET A 1 -89.83 28.47 -9.99
CA MET A 1 -89.84 27.30 -9.09
C MET A 1 -88.96 26.23 -9.69
N SER A 2 -88.01 25.71 -8.89
CA SER A 2 -87.08 24.59 -9.11
C SER A 2 -86.13 24.58 -10.30
N ALA A 3 -84.83 24.69 -9.96
CA ALA A 3 -83.70 24.16 -10.75
C ALA A 3 -83.70 22.62 -10.76
N PRO A 4 -82.83 21.98 -11.58
CA PRO A 4 -81.65 21.43 -10.91
C PRO A 4 -80.31 21.52 -11.68
N ALA A 5 -79.29 21.59 -10.82
CA ALA A 5 -77.86 21.30 -10.88
C ALA A 5 -77.20 20.80 -12.18
N LYS A 6 -76.08 21.48 -12.53
CA LYS A 6 -75.01 20.99 -13.40
C LYS A 6 -74.25 19.86 -12.69
N GLU A 7 -74.15 18.71 -13.35
CA GLU A 7 -73.33 17.58 -12.89
C GLU A 7 -71.95 17.65 -13.56
N SER A 8 -70.94 17.96 -12.77
CA SER A 8 -69.53 18.01 -13.18
C SER A 8 -68.98 16.59 -13.31
N LYS A 9 -68.78 16.09 -14.53
CA LYS A 9 -68.00 14.87 -14.77
C LYS A 9 -66.51 15.13 -14.48
N LYS A 10 -66.09 14.79 -13.27
CA LYS A 10 -64.67 14.68 -12.90
C LYS A 10 -64.12 13.40 -13.56
N LEU A 11 -63.23 13.56 -14.54
CA LEU A 11 -62.41 12.46 -15.05
C LEU A 11 -61.48 12.03 -13.91
N GLU A 12 -61.83 10.96 -13.20
CA GLU A 12 -60.87 10.26 -12.35
C GLU A 12 -60.09 9.27 -13.22
N THR A 13 -58.94 9.73 -13.72
CA THR A 13 -57.86 8.84 -14.13
C THR A 13 -57.47 7.97 -12.93
N LYS A 14 -57.89 6.71 -12.93
CA LYS A 14 -57.33 5.67 -12.07
C LYS A 14 -55.85 5.50 -12.41
N LEU A 15 -54.99 6.24 -11.71
CA LEU A 15 -53.60 5.83 -11.52
C LEU A 15 -53.66 4.50 -10.77
N GLY A 16 -53.28 3.43 -11.46
CA GLY A 16 -53.09 2.12 -10.84
C GLY A 16 -52.08 2.21 -9.69
N PRO A 17 -52.08 1.25 -8.77
CA PRO A 17 -51.13 1.26 -7.66
C PRO A 17 -49.72 1.27 -8.25
N THR A 18 -48.97 2.32 -7.93
CA THR A 18 -47.53 2.35 -8.17
C THR A 18 -46.94 1.23 -7.32
N ASP A 19 -46.68 0.09 -7.96
CA ASP A 19 -45.88 -0.98 -7.39
C ASP A 19 -44.46 -0.43 -7.25
N THR A 20 -44.22 0.27 -6.13
CA THR A 20 -42.88 0.67 -5.71
C THR A 20 -42.20 -0.60 -5.22
N SER A 21 -41.84 -1.47 -6.17
CA SER A 21 -41.02 -2.64 -5.97
C SER A 21 -39.81 -2.22 -5.12
N ASP A 22 -39.75 -2.69 -3.88
CA ASP A 22 -38.64 -2.48 -2.97
C ASP A 22 -37.35 -3.05 -3.58
N MET A 23 -36.57 -2.18 -4.23
CA MET A 23 -35.32 -2.53 -4.92
C MET A 23 -34.17 -2.88 -3.94
N SER A 24 -34.41 -2.88 -2.62
CA SER A 24 -33.39 -3.24 -1.63
C SER A 24 -33.07 -4.74 -1.62
N LYS A 25 -33.94 -5.60 -2.17
CA LYS A 25 -33.78 -7.06 -2.15
C LYS A 25 -33.29 -7.59 -3.51
N LEU A 26 -32.09 -8.18 -3.50
CA LEU A 26 -31.56 -8.87 -4.68
C LEU A 26 -32.31 -10.18 -4.93
N SER A 27 -32.62 -10.45 -6.19
CA SER A 27 -33.17 -11.75 -6.62
C SER A 27 -32.18 -12.89 -6.34
N PRO A 28 -32.64 -14.14 -6.16
CA PRO A 28 -31.76 -15.29 -6.00
C PRO A 28 -30.78 -15.48 -7.16
N SER A 29 -31.21 -15.23 -8.40
CA SER A 29 -30.36 -15.35 -9.59
C SER A 29 -29.23 -14.31 -9.59
N LEU A 30 -29.51 -13.07 -9.20
CA LEU A 30 -28.49 -12.03 -9.10
C LEU A 30 -27.49 -12.35 -7.97
N LYS A 31 -27.97 -12.82 -6.81
CA LYS A 31 -27.09 -13.29 -5.72
C LYS A 31 -26.19 -14.43 -6.18
N ALA A 32 -26.73 -15.38 -6.96
CA ALA A 32 -25.95 -16.49 -7.50
C ALA A 32 -24.86 -16.03 -8.48
N LEU A 33 -25.17 -15.07 -9.36
CA LEU A 33 -24.20 -14.51 -10.31
C LEU A 33 -23.08 -13.74 -9.61
N ILE A 34 -23.40 -12.90 -8.62
CA ILE A 34 -22.39 -12.17 -7.82
C ILE A 34 -21.44 -13.15 -7.13
N ASN A 35 -21.98 -14.26 -6.62
CA ASN A 35 -21.21 -15.26 -5.89
C ASN A 35 -20.69 -16.41 -6.77
N ALA A 36 -20.74 -16.28 -8.08
CA ALA A 36 -20.34 -17.36 -8.97
C ALA A 36 -18.85 -17.70 -8.80
N PRO A 37 -18.45 -18.99 -8.78
CA PRO A 37 -17.06 -19.39 -8.51
C PRO A 37 -16.02 -18.74 -9.44
N PHE A 38 -16.36 -18.56 -10.73
CA PHE A 38 -15.47 -17.93 -11.71
C PHE A 38 -15.27 -16.42 -11.45
N ALA A 39 -16.22 -15.75 -10.80
CA ALA A 39 -16.14 -14.32 -10.46
C ALA A 39 -15.22 -14.08 -9.24
N ARG A 40 -14.95 -15.14 -8.47
CA ARG A 40 -14.06 -15.11 -7.29
C ARG A 40 -14.40 -13.94 -6.35
N PRO A 41 -15.61 -13.93 -5.79
CA PRO A 41 -16.13 -12.81 -5.00
C PRO A 41 -15.38 -12.59 -3.67
N GLY A 42 -14.65 -13.61 -3.20
CA GLY A 42 -14.02 -13.63 -1.89
C GLY A 42 -12.56 -13.17 -1.88
N GLN A 43 -12.02 -13.14 -0.66
CA GLN A 43 -10.59 -13.03 -0.42
C GLN A 43 -9.87 -14.29 -0.91
N THR A 44 -8.64 -14.13 -1.40
CA THR A 44 -7.78 -15.26 -1.74
C THR A 44 -7.32 -15.93 -0.44
N PRO A 45 -7.49 -17.25 -0.28
CA PRO A 45 -7.03 -17.95 0.92
C PRO A 45 -5.49 -17.95 0.99
N ALA A 46 -4.94 -18.05 2.20
CA ALA A 46 -3.50 -18.23 2.38
C ALA A 46 -3.07 -19.62 1.88
N PRO A 47 -2.13 -19.72 0.91
CA PRO A 47 -1.56 -20.99 0.49
C PRO A 47 -0.77 -21.63 1.64
N GLN A 48 -0.77 -22.96 1.74
CA GLN A 48 -0.06 -23.69 2.79
C GLN A 48 1.45 -23.35 2.85
N HIS A 49 2.07 -23.16 1.69
CA HIS A 49 3.51 -22.92 1.55
C HIS A 49 3.89 -21.43 1.59
N ILE A 50 2.95 -20.50 1.82
CA ILE A 50 3.26 -19.06 1.78
C ILE A 50 4.26 -18.64 2.87
N ARG A 51 4.24 -19.33 4.02
CA ARG A 51 5.22 -19.11 5.09
C ARG A 51 6.65 -19.40 4.61
N ASP A 52 6.84 -20.45 3.81
CA ASP A 52 8.15 -20.84 3.29
C ASP A 52 8.66 -19.81 2.28
N VAL A 53 7.76 -19.27 1.44
CA VAL A 53 8.07 -18.20 0.49
C VAL A 53 8.55 -16.96 1.23
N TYR A 54 7.83 -16.46 2.24
CA TYR A 54 8.28 -15.32 3.03
C TYR A 54 9.55 -15.61 3.82
N THR A 55 9.72 -16.81 4.35
CA THR A 55 10.93 -17.21 5.08
C THR A 55 12.15 -17.17 4.17
N ARG A 56 12.02 -17.65 2.93
CA ARG A 56 13.08 -17.55 1.91
C ARG A 56 13.39 -16.10 1.59
N ILE A 57 12.39 -15.27 1.32
CA ILE A 57 12.57 -13.83 1.02
C ILE A 57 13.29 -13.12 2.19
N ALA A 58 12.85 -13.36 3.42
CA ALA A 58 13.49 -12.78 4.62
C ALA A 58 14.94 -13.23 4.78
N ARG A 59 15.24 -14.52 4.50
CA ARG A 59 16.61 -15.04 4.53
C ARG A 59 17.48 -14.37 3.47
N GLU A 60 17.01 -14.30 2.23
CA GLU A 60 17.75 -13.67 1.12
C GLU A 60 17.98 -12.18 1.38
N ALA A 61 16.98 -11.47 1.92
CA ALA A 61 17.11 -10.07 2.32
C ALA A 61 18.20 -9.88 3.39
N ARG A 62 18.30 -10.81 4.35
CA ARG A 62 19.37 -10.79 5.37
C ARG A 62 20.74 -11.08 4.77
N GLU A 63 20.86 -12.12 3.95
CA GLU A 63 22.12 -12.49 3.28
C GLU A 63 22.66 -11.35 2.41
N ARG A 64 21.75 -10.64 1.72
CA ARG A 64 22.08 -9.51 0.84
C ARG A 64 22.09 -8.16 1.57
N LYS A 65 21.77 -8.14 2.87
CA LYS A 65 21.70 -6.95 3.73
C LYS A 65 20.81 -5.86 3.14
N TYR A 66 19.61 -6.21 2.69
CA TYR A 66 18.63 -5.24 2.17
C TYR A 66 17.85 -4.52 3.28
N GLY A 67 18.02 -4.87 4.54
CA GLY A 67 17.25 -4.30 5.66
C GLY A 67 15.93 -5.04 5.89
N ASP A 68 15.31 -4.84 7.05
CA ASP A 68 14.08 -5.53 7.44
C ASP A 68 12.85 -4.88 6.81
N ARG A 69 12.79 -3.55 6.80
CA ARG A 69 11.64 -2.83 6.25
C ARG A 69 11.40 -3.12 4.77
N PRO A 70 12.41 -3.14 3.87
CA PRO A 70 12.17 -3.38 2.45
C PRO A 70 11.52 -4.74 2.11
N TRP A 71 11.95 -5.83 2.73
CA TRP A 71 11.37 -7.15 2.43
C TRP A 71 9.96 -7.30 3.00
N VAL A 72 9.68 -6.69 4.16
CA VAL A 72 8.30 -6.61 4.70
C VAL A 72 7.44 -5.75 3.77
N THR A 73 7.96 -4.62 3.29
CA THR A 73 7.26 -3.72 2.37
C THR A 73 6.85 -4.39 1.07
N LEU A 74 7.79 -5.02 0.36
CA LEU A 74 7.47 -5.69 -0.90
C LEU A 74 6.49 -6.85 -0.68
N SER A 75 6.66 -7.61 0.41
CA SER A 75 5.84 -8.79 0.69
C SER A 75 4.41 -8.40 1.01
N ALA A 76 4.22 -7.38 1.86
CA ALA A 76 2.90 -6.88 2.20
C ALA A 76 2.20 -6.29 0.96
N ALA A 77 2.86 -5.42 0.20
CA ALA A 77 2.27 -4.77 -0.98
C ALA A 77 1.81 -5.78 -2.06
N ALA A 78 2.62 -6.80 -2.33
CA ALA A 78 2.22 -7.91 -3.21
C ALA A 78 1.00 -8.65 -2.66
N THR A 79 0.99 -8.96 -1.37
CA THR A 79 -0.11 -9.69 -0.70
C THR A 79 -1.42 -8.92 -0.68
N PHE A 80 -1.37 -7.60 -0.42
CA PHE A 80 -2.52 -6.70 -0.53
C PHE A 80 -3.11 -6.77 -1.95
N THR A 81 -2.25 -6.69 -2.96
CA THR A 81 -2.65 -6.74 -4.37
C THR A 81 -3.30 -8.07 -4.75
N LEU A 82 -2.84 -9.17 -4.16
CA LEU A 82 -3.39 -10.51 -4.39
C LEU A 82 -4.60 -10.82 -3.51
N ASN A 83 -5.06 -9.86 -2.69
CA ASN A 83 -6.26 -9.94 -1.85
C ASN A 83 -6.22 -11.13 -0.85
N SER A 84 -5.06 -11.40 -0.24
CA SER A 84 -4.86 -12.54 0.69
C SER A 84 -4.56 -12.10 2.14
N PRO A 85 -5.56 -11.69 2.93
CA PRO A 85 -5.35 -11.20 4.30
C PRO A 85 -4.77 -12.22 5.27
N ALA A 86 -5.14 -13.51 5.14
CA ALA A 86 -4.57 -14.55 6.01
C ALA A 86 -3.05 -14.69 5.81
N SER A 87 -2.55 -14.45 4.59
CA SER A 87 -1.12 -14.40 4.32
C SER A 87 -0.43 -13.20 4.98
N LEU A 88 -1.14 -12.07 5.19
CA LEU A 88 -0.57 -10.91 5.91
C LEU A 88 -0.30 -11.21 7.39
N LEU A 89 -1.16 -12.01 8.04
CA LEU A 89 -0.93 -12.44 9.42
C LEU A 89 0.32 -13.34 9.53
N ILE A 90 0.48 -14.26 8.59
CA ILE A 90 1.68 -15.11 8.50
C ILE A 90 2.95 -14.26 8.29
N LEU A 91 2.88 -13.25 7.42
CA LEU A 91 3.98 -12.31 7.19
C LEU A 91 4.33 -11.53 8.47
N HIS A 92 3.31 -10.98 9.14
CA HIS A 92 3.47 -10.24 10.39
C HIS A 92 4.13 -11.10 11.48
N ASP A 93 3.66 -12.34 11.68
CA ASP A 93 4.24 -13.27 12.65
C ASP A 93 5.73 -13.54 12.36
N LEU A 94 6.09 -13.76 11.10
CA LEU A 94 7.46 -14.06 10.69
C LEU A 94 8.39 -12.85 10.90
N ALA A 95 7.95 -11.67 10.46
CA ALA A 95 8.70 -10.43 10.62
C ALA A 95 8.90 -10.09 12.10
N SER A 96 7.85 -10.27 12.91
CA SER A 96 7.89 -10.00 14.36
C SER A 96 8.72 -11.02 15.14
N SER A 97 8.77 -12.29 14.70
CA SER A 97 9.53 -13.36 15.37
C SER A 97 11.04 -13.29 15.10
N SER A 98 11.45 -12.62 14.02
CA SER A 98 12.87 -12.42 13.74
C SER A 98 13.53 -11.48 14.76
N SER A 99 12.75 -10.62 15.42
CA SER A 99 13.19 -9.71 16.49
C SER A 99 13.46 -10.41 17.83
N SER A 100 12.74 -11.48 18.17
CA SER A 100 12.84 -12.10 19.50
C SER A 100 14.05 -13.04 19.67
N LYS A 101 14.54 -13.66 18.59
CA LYS A 101 15.65 -14.64 18.64
C LYS A 101 17.03 -14.03 18.83
N GLN A 102 17.19 -12.71 18.65
CA GLN A 102 18.47 -12.02 18.81
C GLN A 102 18.73 -11.57 20.26
N SER A 103 17.73 -11.64 21.14
CA SER A 103 17.81 -11.14 22.53
C SER A 103 18.19 -12.19 23.58
N THR A 104 18.44 -13.45 23.22
CA THR A 104 18.60 -14.57 24.19
C THR A 104 19.97 -15.24 24.24
N VAL A 105 21.01 -14.72 23.58
CA VAL A 105 22.39 -15.21 23.79
C VAL A 105 23.16 -14.21 24.64
N GLY A 106 23.27 -14.51 25.93
CA GLY A 106 24.15 -13.78 26.84
C GLY A 106 25.61 -14.11 26.57
N SER A 107 26.38 -13.12 26.13
CA SER A 107 27.76 -12.89 26.58
C SER A 107 28.25 -11.54 26.07
N SER A 108 29.02 -10.87 26.93
CA SER A 108 29.75 -9.62 26.77
C SER A 108 30.26 -9.28 25.35
N THR A 109 30.30 -7.96 25.11
CA THR A 109 31.14 -7.19 24.16
C THR A 109 30.73 -7.11 22.68
N THR A 110 30.63 -5.86 22.21
CA THR A 110 30.37 -5.34 20.86
C THR A 110 28.92 -5.34 20.34
N THR A 111 28.32 -4.16 20.51
CA THR A 111 27.09 -3.62 19.93
C THR A 111 26.96 -3.84 18.42
N SER A 112 26.03 -4.72 18.03
CA SER A 112 25.34 -4.61 16.74
C SER A 112 23.85 -4.81 17.03
N LYS A 113 23.19 -3.70 17.40
CA LYS A 113 21.73 -3.64 17.51
C LYS A 113 21.18 -3.46 16.09
N THR A 114 21.16 -4.54 15.31
CA THR A 114 20.48 -4.63 14.01
C THR A 114 19.00 -4.26 14.21
N THR A 115 18.51 -3.34 13.39
CA THR A 115 17.22 -2.64 13.53
C THR A 115 16.03 -3.59 13.35
N THR A 116 15.62 -4.31 14.40
CA THR A 116 14.56 -5.30 14.28
C THR A 116 13.18 -4.70 14.57
N LEU A 117 12.26 -4.83 13.60
CA LEU A 117 10.87 -4.41 13.76
C LEU A 117 10.20 -5.19 14.90
N THR A 118 9.59 -4.47 15.86
CA THR A 118 8.72 -5.07 16.88
C THR A 118 7.40 -5.55 16.27
N ALA A 119 6.63 -6.36 17.00
CA ALA A 119 5.29 -6.77 16.56
C ALA A 119 4.36 -5.58 16.30
N LEU A 120 4.35 -4.57 17.17
CA LEU A 120 3.53 -3.38 17.00
C LEU A 120 3.97 -2.56 15.79
N SER A 121 5.27 -2.27 15.67
CA SER A 121 5.79 -1.46 14.55
C SER A 121 5.66 -2.18 13.20
N THR A 122 5.78 -3.51 13.16
CA THR A 122 5.50 -4.32 11.97
C THR A 122 4.04 -4.21 11.56
N ALA A 123 3.11 -4.30 12.52
CA ALA A 123 1.68 -4.17 12.26
C ALA A 123 1.33 -2.79 11.70
N GLU A 124 1.88 -1.71 12.27
CA GLU A 124 1.66 -0.36 11.77
C GLU A 124 2.28 -0.13 10.39
N LEU A 125 3.46 -0.69 10.14
CA LEU A 125 4.08 -0.66 8.81
C LEU A 125 3.19 -1.35 7.76
N ILE A 126 2.71 -2.57 8.05
CA ILE A 126 1.81 -3.31 7.15
C ILE A 126 0.50 -2.54 6.90
N ARG A 127 -0.05 -1.89 7.94
CA ARG A 127 -1.26 -1.06 7.82
C ARG A 127 -1.05 0.15 6.91
N GLU A 128 0.06 0.86 7.08
CA GLU A 128 0.40 2.02 6.24
C GLU A 128 0.70 1.60 4.79
N ILE A 129 1.40 0.48 4.57
CA ILE A 129 1.61 -0.09 3.24
C ILE A 129 0.26 -0.39 2.57
N GLY A 130 -0.64 -1.04 3.29
CA GLY A 130 -1.97 -1.38 2.80
C GLY A 130 -2.79 -0.16 2.39
N LEU A 131 -2.68 0.94 3.14
CA LEU A 131 -3.30 2.20 2.78
C LEU A 131 -2.70 2.76 1.47
N LYS A 132 -1.37 2.81 1.33
CA LYS A 132 -0.71 3.31 0.11
C LYS A 132 -0.98 2.45 -1.12
N CYS A 133 -1.28 1.16 -0.95
CA CYS A 133 -1.66 0.26 -2.06
C CYS A 133 -2.89 0.76 -2.84
N ILE A 134 -3.77 1.60 -2.25
CA ILE A 134 -4.97 2.15 -2.91
C ILE A 134 -4.63 2.80 -4.25
N SER A 135 -3.51 3.52 -4.36
CA SER A 135 -3.10 4.19 -5.60
C SER A 135 -2.76 3.22 -6.74
N PHE A 136 -2.51 1.95 -6.43
CA PHE A 136 -2.00 0.98 -7.40
C PHE A 136 -3.00 -0.14 -7.67
N ASN A 137 -3.66 -0.69 -6.64
CA ASN A 137 -4.55 -1.86 -6.76
C ASN A 137 -6.03 -1.58 -6.42
N GLY A 138 -6.35 -0.36 -5.99
CA GLY A 138 -7.71 0.09 -5.69
C GLY A 138 -8.22 -0.20 -4.28
N ILE A 139 -9.23 0.58 -3.88
CA ILE A 139 -9.82 0.57 -2.53
C ILE A 139 -10.35 -0.82 -2.07
N PRO A 140 -11.07 -1.61 -2.90
CA PRO A 140 -11.73 -2.83 -2.41
C PRO A 140 -10.78 -3.86 -1.80
N ARG A 141 -9.60 -4.06 -2.40
CA ARG A 141 -8.59 -5.01 -1.87
C ARG A 141 -7.98 -4.51 -0.59
N THR A 142 -7.71 -3.20 -0.50
CA THR A 142 -7.25 -2.58 0.75
C THR A 142 -8.28 -2.72 1.87
N ILE A 143 -9.58 -2.50 1.61
CA ILE A 143 -10.65 -2.69 2.62
C ILE A 143 -10.66 -4.13 3.13
N ASN A 144 -10.70 -5.10 2.22
CA ASN A 144 -10.71 -6.52 2.56
C ASN A 144 -9.52 -6.89 3.44
N CYS A 145 -8.32 -6.51 2.99
CA CYS A 145 -7.08 -6.90 3.65
C CYS A 145 -6.89 -6.19 5.00
N LEU A 146 -7.11 -4.87 5.08
CA LEU A 146 -6.96 -4.14 6.35
C LEU A 146 -8.00 -4.57 7.38
N GLY A 147 -9.25 -4.79 6.96
CA GLY A 147 -10.31 -5.24 7.86
C GLY A 147 -10.01 -6.61 8.48
N ALA A 148 -9.68 -7.60 7.64
CA ALA A 148 -9.35 -8.94 8.10
C ALA A 148 -8.02 -8.98 8.89
N PHE A 149 -7.00 -8.22 8.47
CA PHE A 149 -5.74 -8.12 9.19
C PHE A 149 -5.95 -7.52 10.59
N ARG A 150 -6.71 -6.43 10.72
CA ARG A 150 -7.04 -5.83 12.02
C ARG A 150 -7.78 -6.79 12.94
N ALA A 151 -8.71 -7.57 12.40
CA ALA A 151 -9.46 -8.58 13.14
C ALA A 151 -8.54 -9.72 13.63
N GLY A 152 -7.62 -10.19 12.80
CA GLY A 152 -6.61 -11.18 13.20
C GLY A 152 -5.69 -10.66 14.31
N LEU A 153 -5.25 -9.40 14.21
CA LEU A 153 -4.40 -8.77 15.22
C LEU A 153 -5.09 -8.56 16.57
N ALA A 154 -6.43 -8.49 16.62
CA ALA A 154 -7.17 -8.22 17.85
C ALA A 154 -6.98 -9.29 18.93
N GLN A 155 -6.45 -10.46 18.58
CA GLN A 155 -6.14 -11.55 19.50
C GLN A 155 -4.89 -11.27 20.35
N HIS A 156 -4.05 -10.30 19.96
CA HIS A 156 -2.84 -9.97 20.70
C HIS A 156 -3.07 -8.89 21.76
N ALA A 157 -2.44 -9.04 22.94
CA ALA A 157 -2.55 -8.11 24.05
C ALA A 157 -2.08 -6.68 23.72
N TRP A 158 -1.10 -6.53 22.81
CA TRP A 158 -0.58 -5.22 22.37
C TRP A 158 -1.49 -4.52 21.34
N SER A 159 -2.55 -5.17 20.85
CA SER A 159 -3.38 -4.64 19.75
C SER A 159 -4.19 -3.40 20.12
N SER A 160 -4.32 -3.07 21.41
CA SER A 160 -4.89 -1.81 21.91
C SER A 160 -3.96 -0.62 21.70
N GLN A 161 -2.67 -0.85 21.46
CA GLN A 161 -1.66 0.18 21.20
C GLN A 161 -1.59 0.59 19.73
N LEU A 162 -2.36 -0.07 18.85
CA LEU A 162 -2.45 0.30 17.45
C LEU A 162 -3.05 1.71 17.31
N SER A 163 -2.47 2.51 16.43
CA SER A 163 -2.93 3.86 16.14
C SER A 163 -4.36 3.85 15.60
N THR A 164 -5.18 4.74 16.13
CA THR A 164 -6.59 4.93 15.74
C THR A 164 -6.89 6.35 15.27
N THR A 165 -5.89 7.24 15.32
CA THR A 165 -6.04 8.66 14.96
C THR A 165 -5.75 8.87 13.47
N PRO A 166 -6.68 9.44 12.69
CA PRO A 166 -6.42 9.79 11.30
C PRO A 166 -5.35 10.89 11.17
N THR A 167 -4.41 10.73 10.23
CA THR A 167 -3.29 11.67 10.00
C THR A 167 -3.41 12.46 8.69
N ARG A 168 -4.41 12.17 7.86
CA ARG A 168 -4.57 12.68 6.49
C ARG A 168 -5.87 13.47 6.26
N ALA A 169 -6.54 13.88 7.34
CA ALA A 169 -7.72 14.73 7.22
C ALA A 169 -7.33 16.08 6.60
N LEU A 170 -7.95 16.43 5.48
CA LEU A 170 -7.72 17.70 4.79
C LEU A 170 -8.47 18.82 5.49
N THR A 171 -7.78 19.94 5.72
CA THR A 171 -8.36 21.17 6.23
C THR A 171 -7.87 22.36 5.39
N PRO A 172 -8.57 23.50 5.38
CA PRO A 172 -8.10 24.69 4.68
C PRO A 172 -6.65 25.08 5.04
N GLU A 173 -6.25 24.84 6.29
CA GLU A 173 -4.93 25.19 6.83
C GLU A 173 -3.81 24.28 6.32
N ASN A 174 -4.10 22.99 6.07
CA ASN A 174 -3.07 22.02 5.67
C ASN A 174 -3.05 21.73 4.16
N LEU A 175 -4.06 22.18 3.41
CA LEU A 175 -4.26 21.85 1.99
C LEU A 175 -3.05 22.21 1.12
N SER A 176 -2.50 23.41 1.30
CA SER A 176 -1.31 23.88 0.55
C SER A 176 -0.08 23.02 0.85
N GLY A 177 0.11 22.64 2.12
CA GLY A 177 1.20 21.76 2.54
C GLY A 177 1.07 20.35 1.96
N VAL A 178 -0.14 19.80 1.89
CA VAL A 178 -0.41 18.49 1.25
C VAL A 178 -0.10 18.56 -0.25
N ALA A 179 -0.57 19.59 -0.94
CA ALA A 179 -0.28 19.78 -2.37
C ALA A 179 1.23 19.92 -2.64
N HIS A 180 1.93 20.68 -1.80
CA HIS A 180 3.38 20.86 -1.91
C HIS A 180 4.14 19.54 -1.74
N ARG A 181 3.83 18.76 -0.70
CA ARG A 181 4.47 17.44 -0.49
C ARG A 181 4.17 16.46 -1.63
N GLY A 182 2.95 16.47 -2.15
CA GLY A 182 2.59 15.65 -3.33
C GLY A 182 3.41 16.00 -4.55
N ARG A 183 3.59 17.29 -4.84
CA ARG A 183 4.41 17.74 -5.97
C ARG A 183 5.90 17.48 -5.74
N ALA A 184 6.40 17.65 -4.51
CA ALA A 184 7.78 17.30 -4.17
C ALA A 184 8.04 15.80 -4.38
N LEU A 185 7.12 14.94 -3.92
CA LEU A 185 7.20 13.49 -4.14
C LEU A 185 7.20 13.16 -5.64
N TRP A 186 6.28 13.72 -6.43
CA TRP A 186 6.23 13.56 -7.88
C TRP A 186 7.56 13.91 -8.56
N LYS A 187 8.10 15.10 -8.26
CA LYS A 187 9.40 15.55 -8.78
C LYS A 187 10.54 14.61 -8.41
N SER A 188 10.61 14.21 -7.15
CA SER A 188 11.67 13.31 -6.68
C SER A 188 11.67 11.93 -7.36
N ILE A 189 10.53 11.50 -7.94
CA ILE A 189 10.42 10.27 -8.72
C ILE A 189 10.78 10.51 -10.19
N TYR A 190 10.19 11.53 -10.82
CA TYR A 190 10.17 11.64 -12.28
C TYR A 190 11.12 12.66 -12.89
N THR A 191 11.77 13.54 -12.12
CA THR A 191 12.72 14.51 -12.67
C THR A 191 13.80 13.85 -13.53
N PRO A 192 14.23 14.47 -14.66
CA PRO A 192 13.75 15.74 -15.22
C PRO A 192 12.53 15.60 -16.14
N LEU A 193 11.84 14.46 -16.13
CA LEU A 193 10.70 14.17 -16.99
C LEU A 193 9.34 14.47 -16.35
N ASP A 194 9.32 15.02 -15.13
CA ASP A 194 8.11 15.19 -14.32
C ASP A 194 7.06 16.09 -15.00
N GLU A 195 7.47 17.21 -15.59
CA GLU A 195 6.57 18.12 -16.34
C GLU A 195 6.12 17.50 -17.67
N LYS A 196 7.03 16.80 -18.37
CA LYS A 196 6.69 16.12 -19.64
C LYS A 196 5.67 15.01 -19.40
N LEU A 197 5.83 14.23 -18.33
CA LEU A 197 4.89 13.17 -17.96
C LEU A 197 3.53 13.76 -17.58
N GLU A 198 3.51 14.86 -16.81
CA GLU A 198 2.28 15.57 -16.46
C GLU A 198 1.53 16.06 -17.71
N ALA A 199 2.24 16.67 -18.67
CA ALA A 199 1.66 17.09 -19.95
C ALA A 199 1.10 15.90 -20.75
N ARG A 200 1.81 14.78 -20.81
CA ARG A 200 1.33 13.55 -21.47
C ARG A 200 0.07 12.97 -20.84
N LEU A 201 -0.04 13.04 -19.51
CA LEU A 201 -1.25 12.62 -18.80
C LEU A 201 -2.42 13.55 -19.10
N ALA A 202 -2.18 14.87 -19.14
CA ALA A 202 -3.17 15.87 -19.53
C ALA A 202 -3.64 15.71 -20.99
N ASP A 203 -2.74 15.33 -21.92
CA ASP A 203 -3.10 15.02 -23.31
C ASP A 203 -4.13 13.87 -23.39
N SER A 204 -4.06 12.90 -22.47
CA SER A 204 -5.01 11.78 -22.41
C SER A 204 -6.33 12.20 -21.78
N HIS A 205 -6.28 12.99 -20.70
CA HIS A 205 -7.44 13.62 -20.09
C HIS A 205 -6.98 14.77 -19.17
N PRO A 206 -7.58 15.99 -19.24
CA PRO A 206 -7.10 17.16 -18.49
C PRO A 206 -7.11 16.95 -16.96
N ASP A 207 -8.10 16.23 -16.43
CA ASP A 207 -8.20 15.95 -14.99
C ASP A 207 -7.32 14.79 -14.49
N LEU A 208 -6.69 14.02 -15.39
CA LEU A 208 -5.87 12.86 -14.99
C LEU A 208 -4.69 13.27 -14.09
N PRO A 209 -3.82 14.23 -14.47
CA PRO A 209 -2.77 14.70 -13.57
C PRO A 209 -3.32 15.39 -12.32
N VAL A 210 -4.49 16.04 -12.40
CA VAL A 210 -5.17 16.67 -11.24
C VAL A 210 -5.50 15.63 -10.19
N HIS A 211 -6.12 14.51 -10.57
CA HIS A 211 -6.44 13.44 -9.62
C HIS A 211 -5.21 12.67 -9.15
N ILE A 212 -4.25 12.40 -10.02
CA ILE A 212 -2.99 11.74 -9.63
C ILE A 212 -2.29 12.57 -8.55
N LEU A 213 -2.13 13.87 -8.75
CA LEU A 213 -1.42 14.71 -7.79
C LEU A 213 -2.26 15.06 -6.56
N GLY A 214 -3.48 15.51 -6.79
CA GLY A 214 -4.39 16.05 -5.78
C GLY A 214 -5.11 15.00 -4.95
N SER A 215 -5.16 13.73 -5.39
CA SER A 215 -5.82 12.64 -4.65
C SER A 215 -4.86 11.52 -4.24
N HIS A 216 -3.83 11.24 -5.05
CA HIS A 216 -2.88 10.14 -4.76
C HIS A 216 -1.55 10.63 -4.20
N TYR A 217 -0.81 11.47 -4.92
CA TYR A 217 0.55 11.83 -4.50
C TYR A 217 0.58 12.67 -3.22
N GLY A 218 -0.27 13.69 -3.12
CA GLY A 218 -0.33 14.55 -1.93
C GLY A 218 -1.02 13.88 -0.75
N PRO A 219 -2.32 13.55 -0.84
CA PRO A 219 -3.07 13.08 0.33
C PRO A 219 -2.72 11.67 0.79
N LEU A 220 -2.26 10.79 -0.11
CA LEU A 220 -2.11 9.36 0.18
C LEU A 220 -0.65 8.90 0.21
N LEU A 221 0.09 9.09 -0.88
CA LEU A 221 1.44 8.52 -1.05
C LEU A 221 2.53 9.30 -0.32
N ALA A 222 2.44 10.63 -0.30
CA ALA A 222 3.32 11.43 0.54
C ALA A 222 2.99 11.18 2.01
N ASP A 223 4.02 11.00 2.83
CA ASP A 223 3.81 10.84 4.25
C ASP A 223 3.24 12.15 4.85
N PRO A 224 2.29 12.04 5.80
CA PRO A 224 1.81 13.21 6.52
C PRO A 224 2.96 13.82 7.33
N PRO A 225 2.93 15.14 7.60
CA PRO A 225 3.89 15.72 8.52
C PRO A 225 3.73 15.03 9.88
N PHE A 226 4.84 14.81 10.58
CA PHE A 226 4.75 14.35 11.95
C PHE A 226 3.92 15.36 12.76
N PRO A 227 2.88 14.92 13.49
CA PRO A 227 2.07 15.86 14.25
C PRO A 227 2.96 16.59 15.25
N PRO A 228 2.76 17.92 15.44
CA PRO A 228 3.44 18.63 16.51
C PRO A 228 3.09 17.96 17.85
N PRO A 229 3.98 18.02 18.86
CA PRO A 229 3.68 17.48 20.17
C PRO A 229 2.34 18.02 20.67
N SER A 230 1.48 17.13 21.17
CA SER A 230 0.36 17.56 22.00
C SER A 230 0.92 18.42 23.13
N SER A 231 0.24 19.51 23.45
CA SER A 231 0.62 20.54 24.43
C SER A 231 0.92 20.05 25.85
N SER A 232 0.86 18.74 26.11
CA SER A 232 1.30 18.08 27.34
C SER A 232 2.80 17.74 27.39
N SER A 233 3.56 17.96 26.32
CA SER A 233 5.00 17.66 26.26
C SER A 233 5.81 18.92 25.93
N LEU A 234 5.63 19.95 26.75
CA LEU A 234 6.49 21.12 26.80
C LEU A 234 7.38 21.01 28.04
N GLU A 235 8.46 20.24 27.94
CA GLU A 235 9.64 20.47 28.77
C GLU A 235 10.88 19.92 28.05
N GLY A 236 11.68 20.85 27.53
CA GLY A 236 13.13 20.72 27.39
C GLY A 236 13.71 19.66 26.45
N GLY A 237 14.18 20.11 25.28
CA GLY A 237 15.34 19.51 24.61
C GLY A 237 15.04 18.75 23.32
N LYS A 238 15.90 19.01 22.31
CA LYS A 238 16.11 18.33 21.02
C LYS A 238 14.93 17.51 20.46
N GLN A 239 14.43 17.93 19.28
CA GLN A 239 13.46 17.17 18.47
C GLN A 239 13.71 15.66 18.56
N ASP A 240 12.88 14.99 19.36
CA ASP A 240 13.00 13.56 19.60
C ASP A 240 12.28 12.83 18.46
N THR A 241 12.90 12.89 17.27
CA THR A 241 12.52 12.08 16.10
C THR A 241 12.77 10.59 16.34
N GLU A 242 13.66 10.24 17.28
CA GLU A 242 14.01 8.87 17.66
C GLU A 242 13.00 8.25 18.65
N GLY A 243 12.58 8.97 19.68
CA GLY A 243 11.65 8.48 20.71
C GLY A 243 10.24 8.18 20.19
N ARG A 244 9.74 8.93 19.19
CA ARG A 244 8.39 8.71 18.61
C ARG A 244 8.33 7.69 17.48
N ARG A 245 9.46 7.35 16.84
CA ARG A 245 9.54 6.13 15.98
C ARG A 245 9.38 4.86 16.81
N ARG A 246 9.61 4.93 18.13
CA ARG A 246 9.45 3.83 19.10
C ARG A 246 8.13 3.85 19.87
N GLY A 247 7.29 4.88 19.72
CA GLY A 247 6.06 5.07 20.53
C GLY A 247 4.77 5.19 19.71
N GLY A 248 3.99 4.10 19.67
CA GLY A 248 2.51 4.09 19.51
C GLY A 248 1.83 4.82 18.33
N GLY A 249 2.56 5.30 17.33
CA GLY A 249 2.01 6.03 16.17
C GLY A 249 1.84 5.17 14.92
N LEU A 250 1.02 5.63 13.97
CA LEU A 250 0.96 5.05 12.62
C LEU A 250 2.37 5.14 12.00
N ALA A 251 2.85 4.04 11.41
CA ALA A 251 4.16 4.02 10.79
C ALA A 251 4.20 4.96 9.58
N SER A 252 5.40 5.47 9.27
CA SER A 252 5.69 6.09 7.98
C SER A 252 6.33 5.06 7.07
N VAL A 253 5.87 4.96 5.81
CA VAL A 253 6.56 4.13 4.82
C VAL A 253 7.83 4.82 4.37
N GLY A 254 7.81 6.12 4.06
CA GLY A 254 8.97 6.83 3.54
C GLY A 254 9.02 6.87 2.01
N ARG A 255 9.98 7.61 1.46
CA ARG A 255 10.07 7.93 0.04
C ARG A 255 10.45 6.72 -0.83
N ASN A 256 11.56 6.07 -0.53
CA ASN A 256 12.11 4.93 -1.26
C ASN A 256 11.23 3.70 -1.05
N LEU A 257 10.77 3.44 0.17
CA LEU A 257 9.83 2.33 0.41
C LEU A 257 8.48 2.55 -0.28
N THR A 258 8.04 3.79 -0.50
CA THR A 258 6.84 4.05 -1.34
C THR A 258 7.08 3.62 -2.80
N SER A 259 8.29 3.75 -3.34
CA SER A 259 8.64 3.14 -4.63
C SER A 259 8.60 1.61 -4.56
N VAL A 260 9.05 0.99 -3.47
CA VAL A 260 8.97 -0.48 -3.28
C VAL A 260 7.50 -0.95 -3.24
N VAL A 261 6.62 -0.23 -2.55
CA VAL A 261 5.16 -0.49 -2.57
C VAL A 261 4.62 -0.45 -4.00
N ALA A 262 4.95 0.60 -4.75
CA ALA A 262 4.50 0.77 -6.13
C ALA A 262 4.97 -0.38 -7.03
N ILE A 263 6.28 -0.72 -7.00
CA ILE A 263 6.84 -1.81 -7.80
C ILE A 263 6.14 -3.13 -7.46
N ALA A 264 5.99 -3.46 -6.18
CA ALA A 264 5.38 -4.71 -5.75
C ALA A 264 3.89 -4.81 -6.12
N CYS A 265 3.12 -3.74 -5.94
CA CYS A 265 1.72 -3.70 -6.36
C CYS A 265 1.57 -3.85 -7.87
N LEU A 266 2.27 -3.03 -8.64
CA LEU A 266 2.14 -3.00 -10.10
C LEU A 266 2.64 -4.31 -10.74
N ARG A 267 3.72 -4.89 -10.20
CA ARG A 267 4.23 -6.19 -10.66
C ARG A 267 3.26 -7.32 -10.35
N ALA A 268 2.70 -7.37 -9.15
CA ALA A 268 1.72 -8.40 -8.77
C ALA A 268 0.38 -8.26 -9.51
N GLN A 269 -0.01 -7.04 -9.91
CA GLN A 269 -1.23 -6.79 -10.66
C GLN A 269 -1.13 -7.18 -12.14
N THR A 270 0.08 -7.15 -12.72
CA THR A 270 0.36 -7.38 -14.15
C THR A 270 -0.24 -6.33 -15.10
N GLY A 271 0.11 -6.37 -16.39
CA GLY A 271 -0.47 -5.48 -17.42
C GLY A 271 -0.02 -4.02 -17.42
N VAL A 272 0.89 -3.64 -16.51
CA VAL A 272 1.35 -2.24 -16.29
C VAL A 272 2.87 -2.10 -16.30
N GLY A 273 3.53 -2.78 -17.23
CA GLY A 273 5.00 -2.83 -17.36
C GLY A 273 5.69 -1.45 -17.39
N PRO A 274 5.20 -0.45 -18.15
CA PRO A 274 5.77 0.89 -18.15
C PRO A 274 5.77 1.55 -16.75
N GLN A 275 4.72 1.34 -15.96
CA GLN A 275 4.61 1.89 -14.62
C GLN A 275 5.57 1.19 -13.65
N VAL A 276 5.74 -0.14 -13.77
CA VAL A 276 6.77 -0.88 -13.01
C VAL A 276 8.16 -0.29 -13.31
N LEU A 277 8.49 -0.10 -14.59
CA LEU A 277 9.76 0.50 -15.01
C LEU A 277 9.96 1.90 -14.41
N SER A 278 8.94 2.76 -14.47
CA SER A 278 8.99 4.10 -13.88
C SER A 278 9.27 4.07 -12.38
N HIS A 279 8.68 3.14 -11.62
CA HIS A 279 8.90 3.07 -10.18
C HIS A 279 10.23 2.41 -9.79
N VAL A 280 10.78 1.51 -10.62
CA VAL A 280 12.17 1.04 -10.49
C VAL A 280 13.14 2.22 -10.65
N PHE A 281 12.98 3.04 -11.69
CA PHE A 281 13.76 4.27 -11.81
C PHE A 281 13.50 5.22 -10.64
N GLY A 282 12.26 5.33 -10.17
CA GLY A 282 11.92 6.14 -9.01
C GLY A 282 12.59 5.71 -7.71
N LEU A 283 12.82 4.41 -7.51
CA LEU A 283 13.59 3.88 -6.37
C LEU A 283 15.06 4.30 -6.48
N ARG A 284 15.67 4.06 -7.65
CA ARG A 284 17.05 4.45 -7.95
C ARG A 284 17.27 5.94 -7.77
N LYS A 285 16.32 6.74 -8.25
CA LYS A 285 16.39 8.18 -8.14
C LYS A 285 16.33 8.69 -6.71
N GLY A 286 15.54 8.04 -5.85
CA GLY A 286 15.54 8.33 -4.42
C GLY A 286 16.90 8.06 -3.76
N VAL A 287 17.60 7.01 -4.23
CA VAL A 287 18.98 6.72 -3.80
C VAL A 287 19.98 7.74 -4.33
N GLU A 288 19.94 8.04 -5.63
CA GLU A 288 20.76 9.06 -6.30
C GLU A 288 20.66 10.43 -5.63
N GLN A 289 19.46 10.80 -5.17
CA GLN A 289 19.20 12.06 -4.46
C GLN A 289 19.56 12.02 -2.97
N GLY A 290 19.99 10.88 -2.42
CA GLY A 290 20.32 10.73 -0.99
C GLY A 290 19.10 10.64 -0.06
N LEU A 291 17.87 10.63 -0.57
CA LEU A 291 16.63 10.69 0.23
C LEU A 291 16.43 9.47 1.15
N HIS A 292 16.96 8.32 0.75
CA HIS A 292 16.96 7.12 1.58
C HIS A 292 17.68 7.34 2.92
N TRP A 293 18.75 8.15 2.98
CA TRP A 293 19.41 8.46 4.25
C TRP A 293 18.45 9.19 5.20
N GLU A 294 17.78 10.24 4.73
CA GLU A 294 16.81 10.99 5.53
C GLU A 294 15.64 10.12 6.01
N GLU A 295 15.13 9.26 5.13
CA GLU A 295 14.04 8.32 5.42
C GLU A 295 14.34 7.42 6.62
N PHE A 296 15.58 6.92 6.72
CA PHE A 296 15.98 6.02 7.80
C PHE A 296 16.65 6.71 8.99
N GLY A 297 16.84 8.03 8.99
CA GLY A 297 17.35 8.78 10.15
C GLY A 297 18.80 9.25 10.03
N GLY A 298 19.31 9.36 8.80
CA GLY A 298 20.65 9.85 8.48
C GLY A 298 21.73 8.85 8.91
N GLU A 299 22.81 9.38 9.48
CA GLU A 299 23.96 8.59 9.93
C GLU A 299 23.76 7.94 11.31
N ALA A 300 22.57 8.04 11.91
CA ALA A 300 22.25 7.34 13.16
C ALA A 300 22.45 5.82 12.96
N GLU A 301 23.10 5.16 13.94
CA GLU A 301 23.51 3.76 13.79
C GLU A 301 22.34 2.81 13.47
N ASP A 302 21.15 3.07 14.01
CA ASP A 302 19.96 2.23 13.79
C ASP A 302 19.29 2.49 12.42
N GLY A 303 19.44 3.68 11.85
CA GLY A 303 18.97 4.04 10.52
C GLY A 303 19.92 3.65 9.38
N LYS A 304 21.21 3.60 9.68
CA LYS A 304 22.27 3.42 8.69
C LYS A 304 22.18 2.09 7.94
N GLU A 305 21.93 0.99 8.65
CA GLU A 305 21.86 -0.34 8.02
C GLU A 305 20.69 -0.45 7.03
N GLU A 306 19.54 0.12 7.36
CA GLU A 306 18.36 0.17 6.49
C GLU A 306 18.61 1.07 5.27
N ALA A 307 19.22 2.24 5.47
CA ALA A 307 19.57 3.14 4.37
C ALA A 307 20.54 2.47 3.39
N GLU A 308 21.64 1.90 3.87
CA GLU A 308 22.58 1.16 3.02
C GLU A 308 21.90 -0.05 2.35
N GLY A 309 20.94 -0.69 3.03
CA GLY A 309 20.16 -1.79 2.48
C GLY A 309 19.31 -1.35 1.29
N VAL A 310 18.67 -0.19 1.38
CA VAL A 310 17.91 0.41 0.27
C VAL A 310 18.83 0.86 -0.87
N GLU A 311 20.02 1.36 -0.57
CA GLU A 311 21.04 1.67 -1.59
C GLU A 311 21.42 0.41 -2.39
N ARG A 312 21.72 -0.69 -1.71
CA ARG A 312 21.97 -2.00 -2.35
C ARG A 312 20.76 -2.51 -3.13
N LEU A 313 19.56 -2.34 -2.58
CA LEU A 313 18.31 -2.77 -3.22
C LEU A 313 18.03 -2.02 -4.52
N ALA A 314 18.43 -0.75 -4.62
CA ALA A 314 18.24 0.06 -5.82
C ALA A 314 19.17 -0.34 -6.99
N GLY A 315 20.24 -1.10 -6.73
CA GLY A 315 21.08 -1.69 -7.77
C GLY A 315 20.33 -2.67 -8.67
N ASP A 316 20.95 -3.06 -9.79
CA ASP A 316 20.33 -3.97 -10.77
C ASP A 316 19.97 -5.33 -10.12
N GLU A 317 20.91 -5.94 -9.41
CA GLU A 317 20.69 -7.20 -8.69
C GLU A 317 19.60 -7.09 -7.62
N GLY A 318 19.51 -5.95 -6.95
CA GLY A 318 18.49 -5.68 -5.92
C GLY A 318 17.10 -5.53 -6.53
N CYS A 319 16.98 -4.80 -7.64
CA CYS A 319 15.73 -4.66 -8.37
C CYS A 319 15.28 -5.98 -9.00
N GLU A 320 16.21 -6.78 -9.53
CA GLU A 320 15.91 -8.14 -10.00
C GLU A 320 15.39 -9.03 -8.86
N TRP A 321 16.06 -9.01 -7.70
CA TRP A 321 15.60 -9.76 -6.53
C TRP A 321 14.21 -9.31 -6.07
N LEU A 322 13.95 -8.00 -6.04
CA LEU A 322 12.66 -7.43 -5.68
C LEU A 322 11.56 -7.95 -6.62
N LEU A 323 11.77 -7.90 -7.94
CA LEU A 323 10.80 -8.38 -8.92
C LEU A 323 10.55 -9.90 -8.81
N ARG A 324 11.62 -10.70 -8.70
CA ARG A 324 11.50 -12.17 -8.54
C ARG A 324 10.81 -12.55 -7.22
N SER A 325 11.02 -11.78 -6.17
CA SER A 325 10.35 -11.99 -4.87
C SER A 325 8.85 -11.73 -4.98
N VAL A 326 8.46 -10.67 -5.69
CA VAL A 326 7.03 -10.40 -5.97
C VAL A 326 6.43 -11.51 -6.82
N ASP A 327 7.14 -11.98 -7.84
CA ASP A 327 6.70 -13.10 -8.68
C ASP A 327 6.49 -14.38 -7.86
N ALA A 328 7.41 -14.71 -6.95
CA ALA A 328 7.27 -15.89 -6.08
C ALA A 328 6.06 -15.81 -5.15
N ILE A 329 5.72 -14.62 -4.64
CA ILE A 329 4.51 -14.40 -3.84
C ILE A 329 3.26 -14.53 -4.72
N ALA A 330 3.30 -13.93 -5.92
CA ALA A 330 2.22 -14.00 -6.90
C ALA A 330 1.99 -15.42 -7.40
N GLU A 331 3.02 -16.23 -7.60
CA GLU A 331 2.88 -17.64 -7.97
C GLU A 331 2.24 -18.44 -6.83
N ALA A 332 2.69 -18.22 -5.59
CA ALA A 332 2.19 -18.94 -4.43
C ALA A 332 0.70 -18.63 -4.14
N ILE A 333 0.34 -17.35 -4.11
CA ILE A 333 -1.03 -16.89 -3.80
C ILE A 333 -1.92 -16.92 -5.04
N GLY A 334 -1.36 -16.49 -6.15
CA GLY A 334 -2.04 -16.21 -7.42
C GLY A 334 -2.11 -17.40 -8.36
N VAL A 335 -2.05 -18.65 -7.88
CA VAL A 335 -2.50 -19.83 -8.66
C VAL A 335 -3.92 -19.66 -9.23
N GLY A 336 -4.67 -18.63 -8.79
CA GLY A 336 -5.88 -18.14 -9.45
C GLY A 336 -5.68 -17.12 -10.59
N PHE A 337 -4.73 -16.18 -10.52
CA PHE A 337 -4.57 -15.11 -11.54
C PHE A 337 -3.92 -15.67 -12.81
N ALA A 338 -4.74 -16.33 -13.64
CA ALA A 338 -4.51 -16.67 -15.04
C ALA A 338 -3.07 -17.13 -15.40
N ARG A 339 -2.89 -18.45 -15.53
CA ARG A 339 -2.02 -18.98 -16.60
C ARG A 339 -2.63 -18.49 -17.93
N TRP A 340 -2.06 -17.43 -18.49
CA TRP A 340 -2.21 -17.15 -19.91
C TRP A 340 -1.29 -18.15 -20.63
N GLU A 341 -1.85 -19.30 -21.03
CA GLU A 341 -1.23 -20.15 -22.04
C GLU A 341 -1.40 -19.46 -23.39
N GLY A 342 -0.39 -18.69 -23.77
CA GLY A 342 -0.39 -17.97 -25.04
C GLY A 342 0.96 -17.35 -25.31
N ASP A 343 2.00 -18.19 -25.42
CA ASP A 343 3.17 -17.87 -26.24
C ASP A 343 3.74 -19.15 -26.88
N HIS A 344 3.04 -19.60 -27.92
CA HIS A 344 3.68 -20.21 -29.08
C HIS A 344 3.28 -19.35 -30.27
N GLY A 345 4.05 -18.29 -30.56
CA GLY A 345 3.79 -17.51 -31.77
C GLY A 345 4.60 -16.23 -31.89
N GLU A 346 5.88 -16.41 -32.22
CA GLU A 346 6.71 -15.54 -33.06
C GLU A 346 6.97 -14.06 -32.69
N ARG A 347 8.27 -13.79 -32.64
CA ARG A 347 8.96 -12.51 -32.64
C ARG A 347 8.40 -11.55 -33.69
N GLU A 348 8.16 -10.30 -33.31
CA GLU A 348 8.77 -9.15 -33.98
C GLU A 348 8.74 -7.90 -33.10
N GLY A 349 9.86 -7.19 -33.09
CA GLY A 349 10.16 -6.15 -32.10
C GLY A 349 9.45 -4.83 -32.36
N VAL A 350 8.96 -4.22 -31.28
CA VAL A 350 8.64 -2.78 -31.25
C VAL A 350 9.51 -2.14 -30.18
N LYS A 351 10.49 -1.37 -30.64
CA LYS A 351 11.33 -0.49 -29.79
C LYS A 351 10.44 0.64 -29.28
N ALA A 352 10.16 0.65 -27.97
CA ALA A 352 9.65 1.84 -27.31
C ALA A 352 10.76 2.91 -27.25
N LYS A 353 10.51 4.08 -27.86
CA LYS A 353 11.29 5.29 -27.63
C LYS A 353 10.65 6.08 -26.48
N LEU A 354 11.49 6.35 -25.49
CA LEU A 354 11.38 7.17 -24.27
C LEU A 354 10.17 8.14 -24.13
#